data_AF-A0A7C4F170-F1
#
_entry.id   AF-A0A7C4F170-F1
#
_cell.length_a   1.000
_cell.length_b   1.000
_cell.length_c   1.000
_cell.angle_alpha   90.00
_cell.angle_beta   90.00
_cell.angle_gamma   90.00
#
_symmetry.space_group_name_H-M   'P 1'
#
loop_
_entity.id
_entity.type
_entity.pdbx_description
1 polymer ?
#
loop_
_entity_poly.entity_id
_entity_poly.type
_entity_poly.pdbx_seq_one_letter_code
_entity_poly.pdbx_strand_id
1 'polypeptide(L)'
;MRILIRLRVVELFTLIGPPDSEERLKRLEKEKERLEKEYEELQKKFEEGKISKEEYEKRKHDIEREFVEVMDRIVQYKAFSSSF
;
A
#
# COMPACT_ATOMS: atom_id res chain seq x y z
N MET A 1 16.46 44.34 3.62
CA MET A 1 16.61 43.43 4.77
C MET A 1 15.90 42.12 4.40
N ARG A 2 16.66 41.19 3.83
CA ARG A 2 16.14 39.99 3.14
C ARG A 2 16.40 38.76 4.02
N ILE A 3 15.35 37.94 4.16
CA ILE A 3 15.42 36.48 4.39
C ILE A 3 15.94 36.08 5.78
N LEU A 4 15.03 36.03 6.77
CA LEU A 4 15.28 35.39 8.08
C LEU A 4 14.08 34.56 8.57
N ILE A 5 13.28 34.02 7.64
CA ILE A 5 12.15 33.13 7.97
C ILE A 5 12.29 31.75 7.30
N ARG A 6 13.18 31.60 6.30
CA ARG A 6 13.24 30.38 5.47
C ARG A 6 14.10 29.25 6.02
N LEU A 7 14.80 29.43 7.14
CA LEU A 7 15.70 28.40 7.70
C LEU A 7 15.08 27.49 8.77
N ARG A 8 13.97 27.85 9.42
CA ARG A 8 13.39 27.00 10.49
C ARG A 8 12.40 25.93 10.02
N VAL A 9 11.81 26.09 8.82
CA VAL A 9 10.81 25.13 8.32
C VAL A 9 11.46 23.83 7.86
N VAL A 10 12.69 23.91 7.32
CA VAL A 10 13.44 22.74 6.86
C VAL A 10 13.89 21.87 8.04
N GLU A 11 14.34 22.49 9.15
CA GLU A 11 14.76 21.74 10.35
C GLU A 11 13.59 21.09 11.10
N LEU A 12 12.40 21.71 11.07
CA LEU A 12 11.20 21.12 11.68
C LEU A 12 10.72 19.87 10.92
N PHE A 13 10.90 19.85 9.60
CA PHE A 13 10.53 18.71 8.75
C PHE A 13 11.48 17.51 8.90
N THR A 14 12.70 17.74 9.39
CA THR A 14 13.70 16.70 9.63
C THR A 14 13.68 16.14 11.05
N LEU A 15 13.17 16.89 12.03
CA LEU A 15 13.10 16.48 13.45
C LEU A 15 11.84 15.66 13.79
N ILE A 16 10.81 15.77 12.95
CA ILE A 16 9.56 15.01 13.03
C ILE A 16 9.42 14.39 11.64
N GLY A 17 9.84 13.12 11.46
CA GLY A 17 9.60 12.41 10.20
C GLY A 17 8.14 12.61 9.77
N PRO A 18 7.83 12.70 8.45
CA PRO A 18 6.55 13.21 7.98
C PRO A 18 5.41 12.48 8.72
N PRO A 19 4.52 13.20 9.43
CA PRO A 19 3.56 12.63 10.39
C PRO A 19 2.52 11.67 9.79
N ASP A 20 2.67 11.34 8.51
CA ASP A 20 1.76 10.55 7.68
C ASP A 20 2.39 9.24 7.15
N SER A 21 3.69 8.97 7.40
CA SER A 21 4.37 7.80 6.83
C SER A 21 3.90 6.48 7.46
N GLU A 22 3.81 6.43 8.79
CA GLU A 22 3.36 5.24 9.52
C GLU A 22 1.88 4.94 9.32
N GLU A 23 1.02 5.97 9.36
CA GLU A 23 -0.41 5.78 9.08
C GLU A 23 -0.64 5.30 7.65
N ARG A 24 0.10 5.85 6.68
CA ARG A 24 -0.01 5.44 5.28
C ARG A 24 0.51 4.02 5.05
N LEU A 25 1.60 3.64 5.71
CA LEU A 25 2.08 2.26 5.70
C LEU A 25 1.03 1.30 6.28
N LYS A 26 0.45 1.65 7.43
CA LYS A 26 -0.63 0.87 8.06
C LYS A 26 -1.87 0.75 7.18
N ARG A 27 -2.22 1.80 6.43
CA ARG A 27 -3.30 1.77 5.42
C ARG A 27 -2.97 0.80 4.29
N LEU A 28 -1.74 0.80 3.77
CA LEU A 28 -1.29 -0.14 2.74
C LEU A 28 -1.27 -1.60 3.24
N GLU A 29 -0.82 -1.84 4.48
CA GLU A 29 -0.81 -3.18 5.07
C GLU A 29 -2.22 -3.73 5.27
N LYS A 30 -3.19 -2.89 5.66
CA LYS A 30 -4.61 -3.28 5.70
C LYS A 30 -5.16 -3.60 4.32
N GLU A 31 -4.76 -2.84 3.30
CA GLU A 31 -5.19 -3.06 1.92
C GLU A 31 -4.65 -4.40 1.40
N LYS A 32 -3.39 -4.71 1.71
CA LYS A 32 -2.78 -6.00 1.42
C LYS A 32 -3.60 -7.14 2.05
N GLU A 33 -3.92 -7.06 3.34
CA GLU A 33 -4.75 -8.09 4.01
C GLU A 33 -6.16 -8.20 3.39
N ARG A 34 -6.75 -7.08 2.96
CA ARG A 34 -8.06 -7.08 2.29
C ARG A 34 -7.98 -7.88 0.99
N LEU A 35 -6.95 -7.67 0.18
CA LEU A 35 -6.73 -8.35 -1.10
C LEU A 35 -6.45 -9.85 -0.91
N GLU A 36 -5.66 -10.22 0.12
CA GLU A 36 -5.43 -11.63 0.47
C GLU A 36 -6.76 -12.34 0.80
N LYS A 37 -7.62 -11.71 1.61
CA LYS A 37 -8.95 -12.25 1.93
C LYS A 37 -9.86 -12.32 0.71
N GLU A 38 -9.84 -11.30 -0.15
CA GLU A 38 -10.65 -11.30 -1.37
C GLU A 38 -10.23 -12.44 -2.32
N TYR A 39 -8.92 -12.70 -2.42
CA TYR A 39 -8.40 -13.83 -3.18
C TYR A 39 -8.82 -15.17 -2.60
N GLU A 40 -8.73 -15.36 -1.27
CA GLU A 40 -9.20 -16.57 -0.60
C GLU A 40 -10.70 -16.83 -0.83
N GLU A 41 -11.53 -15.77 -0.75
CA GLU A 41 -12.96 -15.88 -1.03
C GLU A 41 -13.25 -16.21 -2.49
N LEU A 42 -12.48 -15.63 -3.41
CA LEU A 42 -12.58 -15.91 -4.83
C LEU A 42 -12.26 -17.39 -5.11
N GLN A 43 -11.19 -17.90 -4.49
CA GLN A 43 -10.78 -19.30 -4.61
C GLN A 43 -11.88 -20.23 -4.06
N LYS A 44 -12.43 -19.96 -2.87
CA LYS A 44 -13.55 -20.73 -2.32
C LYS A 44 -14.76 -20.76 -3.25
N LYS A 45 -15.15 -19.61 -3.81
CA LYS A 45 -16.27 -19.53 -4.75
C LYS A 45 -16.03 -20.37 -6.00
N PHE A 46 -14.79 -20.42 -6.49
CA PHE A 46 -14.43 -21.26 -7.63
C PHE A 46 -14.44 -22.75 -7.29
N GLU A 47 -13.85 -23.13 -6.16
CA GLU A 47 -13.84 -24.52 -5.67
C GLU A 47 -15.25 -25.06 -5.41
N GLU A 48 -16.16 -24.21 -4.91
CA GLU A 48 -17.57 -24.54 -4.72
C GLU A 48 -18.39 -24.54 -6.03
N GLY A 49 -17.78 -24.21 -7.17
CA GLY A 49 -18.45 -24.14 -8.47
C GLY A 49 -19.45 -22.98 -8.61
N LYS A 50 -19.36 -21.95 -7.75
CA LYS A 50 -20.26 -20.79 -7.76
C LYS A 50 -19.94 -19.78 -8.86
N ILE A 51 -18.73 -19.83 -9.42
CA ILE A 51 -18.28 -18.96 -10.51
C ILE A 51 -17.61 -19.78 -11.61
N SER A 52 -17.62 -19.24 -12.83
CA SER A 52 -16.95 -19.86 -13.96
C SER A 52 -15.43 -19.71 -13.88
N LYS A 53 -14.69 -20.56 -14.62
CA LYS A 53 -13.23 -20.41 -14.75
C LYS A 53 -12.84 -19.07 -15.36
N GLU A 54 -13.57 -18.59 -16.36
CA GLU A 54 -13.29 -17.31 -17.00
C GLU A 54 -13.47 -16.14 -16.01
N GLU A 55 -14.54 -16.16 -15.22
CA GLU A 55 -14.78 -15.17 -14.17
C GLU A 55 -13.72 -15.23 -13.08
N TYR A 56 -13.32 -16.43 -12.67
CA TYR A 56 -12.24 -16.65 -11.71
C TYR A 56 -10.92 -16.04 -12.20
N GLU A 57 -10.47 -16.38 -13.41
CA GLU A 57 -9.21 -15.90 -13.97
C GLU A 57 -9.21 -14.38 -14.12
N LYS A 58 -10.32 -13.79 -14.58
CA LYS A 58 -10.44 -12.34 -14.72
C LYS A 58 -10.30 -11.63 -13.37
N ARG A 59 -11.07 -12.08 -12.36
CA ARG A 59 -11.05 -11.47 -11.02
C ARG A 59 -9.72 -11.70 -10.31
N LYS A 60 -9.13 -12.89 -10.48
CA LYS A 60 -7.80 -13.21 -9.96
C LYS A 60 -6.76 -12.25 -10.51
N HIS A 61 -6.74 -12.04 -11.83
CA HIS A 61 -5.80 -11.12 -12.45
C HIS A 61 -5.97 -9.68 -11.94
N ASP A 62 -7.20 -9.22 -11.71
CA ASP A 62 -7.46 -7.90 -11.13
C ASP A 62 -6.93 -7.77 -9.70
N ILE A 63 -7.15 -8.77 -8.84
CA ILE A 63 -6.64 -8.81 -7.47
C ILE A 63 -5.12 -8.87 -7.45
N GLU A 64 -4.50 -9.71 -8.29
CA GLU A 64 -3.05 -9.86 -8.37
C GLU A 64 -2.37 -8.55 -8.80
N ARG A 65 -2.95 -7.84 -9.78
CA ARG A 65 -2.45 -6.52 -10.19
C ARG A 65 -2.48 -5.53 -9.03
N GLU A 66 -3.60 -5.41 -8.34
CA GLU A 66 -3.75 -4.49 -7.22
C GLU A 66 -2.81 -4.84 -6.06
N PHE A 67 -2.64 -6.14 -5.79
CA PHE A 67 -1.74 -6.64 -4.76
C PHE A 67 -0.29 -6.26 -5.04
N VAL A 68 0.18 -6.42 -6.29
CA VAL A 68 1.53 -6.03 -6.70
C VAL A 68 1.75 -4.52 -6.52
N GLU A 69 0.77 -3.68 -6.88
CA GLU A 69 0.85 -2.23 -6.70
C GLU A 69 0.92 -1.82 -5.21
N VAL A 70 0.12 -2.46 -4.36
CA VAL A 70 0.14 -2.21 -2.91
C VAL A 70 1.49 -2.64 -2.33
N MET A 71 2.00 -3.80 -2.74
CA MET A 71 3.30 -4.31 -2.30
C MET A 71 4.46 -3.41 -2.74
N ASP A 72 4.47 -2.94 -3.99
CA ASP A 72 5.47 -1.99 -4.50
C ASP A 72 5.47 -0.69 -3.67
N ARG A 73 4.28 -0.14 -3.39
CA ARG A 73 4.15 1.03 -2.51
C ARG A 73 4.71 0.73 -1.12
N ILE A 74 4.36 -0.38 -0.49
CA ILE A 74 4.89 -0.77 0.83
C ILE A 74 6.42 -0.81 0.81
N VAL A 75 7.01 -1.45 -0.22
CA VAL A 75 8.46 -1.55 -0.39
C VAL A 75 9.08 -0.16 -0.53
N GLN A 76 8.51 0.72 -1.36
CA GLN A 76 8.99 2.09 -1.50
C GLN A 76 8.96 2.83 -0.15
N TYR A 77 7.86 2.76 0.60
CA TYR A 77 7.77 3.40 1.92
C TYR A 77 8.83 2.89 2.90
N LYS A 78 9.03 1.56 2.95
CA LYS A 78 10.04 0.94 3.82
C LYS A 78 11.48 1.31 3.38
N ALA A 79 11.74 1.38 2.08
CA ALA A 79 13.04 1.79 1.56
C ALA A 79 13.35 3.26 1.87
N PHE A 80 12.37 4.16 1.69
CA PHE A 80 12.52 5.57 2.04
C PHE A 80 12.68 5.79 3.54
N SER A 81 12.00 5.02 4.40
CA SER A 81 12.15 5.14 5.86
C SER A 81 13.50 4.61 6.37
N SER A 82 14.15 3.71 5.63
CA SER A 82 15.45 3.10 6.00
C SER A 82 16.66 3.91 5.56
N SER A 83 16.46 4.97 4.75
CA SER A 83 17.53 5.77 4.14
C SER A 83 17.82 7.08 4.90
N PHE A 84 17.26 7.24 6.11
CA PHE A 84 17.44 8.39 7.01
C PHE A 84 17.83 7.94 8.41
#